data_AF-A0A3N0BYV6-F1
#
_entry.id   AF-A0A3N0BYV6-F1
#
_cell.length_a   1.000
_cell.length_b   1.000
_cell.length_c   1.000
_cell.angle_alpha   90.00
_cell.angle_beta   90.00
_cell.angle_gamma   90.00
#
_symmetry.space_group_name_H-M   'P 1'
#
loop_
_entity.id
_entity.type
_entity.pdbx_description
1 polymer ?
#
loop_
_entity_poly.entity_id
_entity_poly.type
_entity_poly.pdbx_seq_one_letter_code
_entity_poly.pdbx_strand_id
1 'polypeptide(L)'
;MLKYRLFKLIALFIFLSSSVIAQKAYKINEIPDPKNNGSGWVSNPDGILSDGDVASINASISELEVKTNVQVAVVIVNDFEQDKEDFDFAYELFNTWDIGQKTSNNGLLLFIAKDRRKFRFITGTGVEGVLPDVKLKHIAEQNLVPAFRENDFGSGIINTINAIGIIVLNPENKSELNQFFTQKENNSNIEKFWLPLLVVILGFFGVFKLVNNQEKKVAKPKASGNTKFEKTLSNGCASFFIFIFISIFLLVFFNGFDLFKKIELVYIPIILYCILAIGLFFRYLYYIATLRNAHNDDENFFQAVTSFNKKNFWLIVFSPLILFVLVSYLFKRAKNIDRFKPILDSKNREMARVDRDVNVEGKPFLSEGQRAEEVAKAYDYDIWLSTDQKEHIIKQWPAEEYEDYTECPKCNFRTYKLNKVVTVTTATYSRAGKAKEINECSCCKHVEFIKWIALPMLVESSSSSSSSSSSSSSSSSSSSSSGSSWGGGSSSGGGTGGSW
;
A
#
# COMPACT_ATOMS: atom_id res chain seq x y z
N MET A 1 -44.68 52.02 40.24
CA MET A 1 -43.28 51.84 40.70
C MET A 1 -42.98 50.48 41.32
N LEU A 2 -43.93 49.80 41.99
CA LEU A 2 -43.68 48.50 42.64
C LEU A 2 -43.29 47.35 41.67
N LYS A 3 -43.91 47.29 40.48
CA LYS A 3 -43.63 46.24 39.47
C LYS A 3 -42.19 46.28 38.92
N TYR A 4 -41.56 47.46 38.84
CA TYR A 4 -40.21 47.62 38.29
C TYR A 4 -39.11 47.27 39.32
N ARG A 5 -39.39 47.44 40.62
CA ARG A 5 -38.49 47.01 41.70
C ARG A 5 -38.53 45.49 41.92
N LEU A 6 -39.71 44.87 41.78
CA LEU A 6 -39.87 43.42 41.85
C LEU A 6 -39.14 42.71 40.69
N PHE A 7 -39.21 43.26 39.47
CA PHE A 7 -38.52 42.70 38.31
C PHE A 7 -36.99 42.80 38.42
N LYS A 8 -36.45 43.88 39.00
CA LYS A 8 -35.00 44.01 39.28
C LYS A 8 -34.53 43.03 40.35
N LEU A 9 -35.33 42.78 41.39
CA LEU A 9 -35.00 41.81 42.44
C LEU A 9 -35.04 40.37 41.91
N ILE A 10 -36.01 40.02 41.06
CA ILE A 10 -36.09 38.71 40.40
C ILE A 10 -34.94 38.52 39.40
N ALA A 11 -34.60 39.55 38.61
CA ALA A 11 -33.45 39.49 37.69
C ALA A 11 -32.11 39.37 38.44
N LEU A 12 -31.94 40.04 39.58
CA LEU A 12 -30.76 39.92 40.43
C LEU A 12 -30.69 38.52 41.09
N PHE A 13 -31.82 37.96 41.50
CA PHE A 13 -31.89 36.61 42.07
C PHE A 13 -31.60 35.52 41.02
N ILE A 14 -32.07 35.69 39.78
CA ILE A 14 -31.76 34.80 38.66
C ILE A 14 -30.28 34.91 38.27
N PHE A 15 -29.70 36.11 38.27
CA PHE A 15 -28.28 36.33 37.95
C PHE A 15 -27.33 35.84 39.06
N LEU A 16 -27.75 35.88 40.33
CA LEU A 16 -26.99 35.26 41.44
C LEU A 16 -27.16 33.73 41.50
N SER A 17 -28.27 33.18 40.97
CA SER A 17 -28.52 31.73 40.99
C SER A 17 -27.75 30.94 39.89
N SER A 18 -27.17 31.62 38.90
CA SER A 18 -26.43 30.99 37.80
C SER A 18 -24.95 30.71 38.09
N SER A 19 -24.45 30.99 39.28
CA SER A 19 -23.07 30.67 39.69
C SER A 19 -22.95 29.33 40.40
N VAL A 20 -23.72 28.32 39.96
CA VAL A 20 -23.37 26.93 40.27
C VAL A 20 -22.25 26.56 39.30
N ILE A 21 -21.01 26.69 39.77
CA ILE A 21 -19.84 26.09 39.12
C ILE A 21 -20.11 24.59 39.15
N ALA A 22 -20.55 24.03 38.02
CA ALA A 22 -20.59 22.59 37.86
C ALA A 22 -19.15 22.10 37.98
N GLN A 23 -18.84 21.35 39.05
CA GLN A 23 -17.55 20.69 39.21
C GLN A 23 -17.33 19.80 37.99
N LYS A 24 -16.30 20.12 37.20
CA LYS A 24 -15.97 19.41 35.97
C LYS A 24 -15.25 18.11 36.35
N ALA A 25 -15.94 16.98 36.20
CA ALA A 25 -15.33 15.66 36.28
C ALA A 25 -14.53 15.39 34.99
N TYR A 26 -13.21 15.22 35.09
CA TYR A 26 -12.36 15.00 33.93
C TYR A 26 -12.46 13.58 33.36
N LYS A 27 -12.49 13.50 32.03
CA LYS A 27 -12.17 12.29 31.26
C LYS A 27 -10.70 12.29 30.88
N ILE A 28 -10.14 11.12 30.57
CA ILE A 28 -8.71 10.94 30.30
C ILE A 28 -8.21 11.81 29.15
N ASN A 29 -9.00 11.91 28.08
CA ASN A 29 -8.69 12.72 26.90
C ASN A 29 -8.86 14.25 27.12
N GLU A 30 -9.41 14.67 28.26
CA GLU A 30 -9.59 16.09 28.60
C GLU A 30 -8.49 16.62 29.51
N ILE A 31 -7.70 15.75 30.14
CA ILE A 31 -6.56 16.15 30.95
C ILE A 31 -5.41 16.52 29.99
N PRO A 32 -4.87 17.74 30.06
CA PRO A 32 -3.79 18.16 29.17
C PRO A 32 -2.50 17.42 29.50
N ASP A 33 -1.97 16.70 28.52
CA ASP A 33 -0.68 16.02 28.63
C ASP A 33 0.47 17.05 28.65
N PRO A 34 1.25 17.13 29.74
CA PRO A 34 2.27 18.15 29.89
C PRO A 34 3.47 17.95 28.96
N LYS A 35 3.73 16.71 28.52
CA LYS A 35 4.84 16.37 27.62
C LYS A 35 4.57 16.86 26.20
N ASN A 36 3.34 16.71 25.73
CA ASN A 36 2.91 17.13 24.39
C ASN A 36 2.65 18.64 24.29
N ASN A 37 2.26 19.28 25.39
CA ASN A 37 1.96 20.71 25.42
C ASN A 37 3.15 21.61 25.83
N GLY A 38 4.32 21.01 26.13
CA GLY A 38 5.55 21.75 26.47
C GLY A 38 5.56 22.36 27.88
N SER A 39 4.67 21.91 28.77
CA SER A 39 4.56 22.41 30.16
C SER A 39 5.36 21.59 31.18
N GLY A 40 6.27 20.75 30.72
CA GLY A 40 7.15 19.91 31.55
C GLY A 40 6.51 18.56 31.88
N TRP A 41 6.35 18.28 33.18
CA TRP A 41 5.98 16.99 33.75
C TRP A 41 4.71 17.04 34.60
N VAL A 42 4.18 18.25 34.85
CA VAL A 42 3.04 18.50 35.73
C VAL A 42 1.82 18.94 34.92
N SER A 43 0.70 18.24 35.12
CA SER A 43 -0.61 18.64 34.62
C SER A 43 -1.46 19.19 35.76
N ASN A 44 -1.80 20.48 35.69
CA ASN A 44 -2.56 21.23 36.69
C ASN A 44 -3.68 22.07 36.01
N PRO A 45 -4.67 21.43 35.35
CA PRO A 45 -5.70 22.15 34.59
C PRO A 45 -6.65 23.00 35.45
N ASP A 46 -6.80 22.64 36.73
CA ASP A 46 -7.68 23.32 37.69
C ASP A 46 -7.01 24.47 38.45
N GLY A 47 -5.71 24.70 38.24
CA GLY A 47 -4.96 25.74 38.95
C GLY A 47 -4.85 25.49 40.47
N ILE A 48 -4.80 24.22 40.89
CA ILE A 48 -4.69 23.82 42.31
C ILE A 48 -3.30 24.16 42.85
N LEU A 49 -2.27 23.98 42.03
CA LEU A 49 -0.90 24.38 42.33
C LEU A 49 -0.64 25.81 41.84
N SER A 50 0.20 26.56 42.57
CA SER A 50 0.69 27.85 42.07
C SER A 50 1.71 27.66 40.95
N ASP A 51 1.91 28.68 40.11
CA ASP A 51 2.93 28.63 39.05
C ASP A 51 4.34 28.37 39.62
N GLY A 52 4.63 28.86 40.82
CA GLY A 52 5.88 28.62 41.54
C GLY A 52 6.05 27.16 41.98
N ASP A 53 4.97 26.52 42.41
CA ASP A 53 4.97 25.09 42.75
C ASP A 53 5.17 24.24 41.51
N VAL A 54 4.44 24.54 40.43
CA VAL A 54 4.58 23.84 39.14
C VAL A 54 6.01 23.92 38.62
N ALA A 55 6.62 25.11 38.66
CA ALA A 55 8.01 25.30 38.26
C ALA A 55 8.99 24.49 39.14
N SER A 56 8.79 24.51 40.46
CA SER A 56 9.63 23.77 41.42
C SER A 56 9.53 22.25 41.21
N ILE A 57 8.30 21.72 41.04
CA ILE A 57 8.07 20.30 40.79
C ILE A 57 8.70 19.88 39.45
N ASN A 58 8.50 20.67 38.40
CA ASN A 58 9.10 20.41 37.09
C ASN A 58 10.64 20.38 37.15
N ALA A 59 11.25 21.28 37.92
CA ALA A 59 12.69 21.30 38.13
C ALA A 59 13.19 20.04 38.86
N SER A 60 12.54 19.65 39.96
CA SER A 60 12.86 18.42 40.70
C SER A 60 12.73 17.17 39.82
N ILE A 61 11.64 17.04 39.05
CA ILE A 61 11.44 15.89 38.16
C ILE A 61 12.51 15.86 37.05
N SER A 62 12.81 17.01 36.44
CA SER A 62 13.83 17.10 35.39
C SER A 62 15.21 16.69 35.90
N GLU A 63 15.57 17.09 37.11
CA GLU A 63 16.83 16.68 37.73
C GLU A 63 16.89 15.17 37.97
N LEU A 64 15.77 14.55 38.38
CA LEU A 64 15.67 13.11 38.59
C LEU A 64 15.79 12.33 37.28
N GLU A 65 15.09 12.76 36.23
CA GLU A 65 15.15 12.08 34.93
C GLU A 65 16.57 12.14 34.34
N VAL A 66 17.25 13.29 34.43
CA VAL A 66 18.65 13.43 33.96
C VAL A 66 19.60 12.50 34.69
N LYS A 67 19.41 12.28 36.00
CA LYS A 67 20.33 11.47 36.82
C LYS A 67 20.02 9.96 36.80
N THR A 68 18.78 9.58 36.50
CA THR A 68 18.27 8.21 36.70
C THR A 68 17.59 7.61 35.48
N ASN A 69 17.24 8.39 34.45
CA ASN A 69 16.37 8.02 33.32
C ASN A 69 14.93 7.65 33.70
N VAL A 70 14.52 7.72 34.97
CA VAL A 70 13.13 7.45 35.39
C VAL A 70 12.23 8.63 34.96
N GLN A 71 11.13 8.33 34.28
CA GLN A 71 10.17 9.33 33.84
C GLN A 71 9.06 9.48 34.85
N VAL A 72 8.94 10.67 35.44
CA VAL A 72 7.91 10.95 36.44
C VAL A 72 6.91 11.95 35.87
N ALA A 73 5.62 11.69 36.06
CA ALA A 73 4.56 12.65 35.75
C ALA A 73 3.69 12.89 36.99
N VAL A 74 3.23 14.13 37.17
CA VAL A 74 2.30 14.51 38.23
C VAL A 74 1.04 15.08 37.61
N VAL A 75 -0.11 14.56 38.03
CA VAL A 75 -1.42 15.02 37.57
C VAL A 75 -2.27 15.35 38.79
N ILE A 76 -2.76 16.58 38.86
CA ILE A 76 -3.65 17.04 39.93
C ILE A 76 -4.90 17.69 39.35
N VAL A 77 -6.05 17.15 39.74
CA VAL A 77 -7.37 17.60 39.30
C VAL A 77 -8.33 17.70 40.50
N ASN A 78 -9.39 18.49 40.36
CA ASN A 78 -10.46 18.54 41.36
C ASN A 78 -11.19 17.20 41.43
N ASP A 79 -11.71 16.71 40.30
CA ASP A 79 -12.44 15.44 40.19
C ASP A 79 -12.23 14.75 38.83
N PHE A 80 -12.57 13.46 38.75
CA PHE A 80 -12.52 12.64 37.54
C PHE A 80 -13.85 11.90 37.32
N GLU A 81 -13.96 11.09 36.27
CA GLU A 81 -15.19 10.35 35.92
C GLU A 81 -15.82 9.62 37.13
N GLN A 82 -17.13 9.75 37.33
CA GLN A 82 -17.83 9.26 38.53
C GLN A 82 -18.01 7.74 38.58
N ASP A 83 -18.01 7.09 37.42
CA ASP A 83 -18.19 5.66 37.24
C ASP A 83 -16.87 4.86 37.27
N LYS A 84 -15.73 5.54 37.45
CA LYS A 84 -14.40 4.91 37.53
C LYS A 84 -13.80 4.96 38.93
N GLU A 85 -13.07 3.90 39.27
CA GLU A 85 -12.18 3.91 40.43
C GLU A 85 -10.91 4.71 40.14
N ASP A 86 -10.29 5.24 41.20
CA ASP A 86 -9.06 6.04 41.10
C ASP A 86 -7.89 5.25 40.51
N PHE A 87 -7.80 3.95 40.78
CA PHE A 87 -6.78 3.09 40.21
C PHE A 87 -6.97 2.92 38.70
N ASP A 88 -8.16 2.51 38.26
CA ASP A 88 -8.45 2.29 36.83
C ASP A 88 -8.24 3.55 36.01
N PHE A 89 -8.68 4.70 36.54
CA PHE A 89 -8.49 5.99 35.89
C PHE A 89 -7.00 6.35 35.76
N ALA A 90 -6.23 6.23 36.84
CA ALA A 90 -4.80 6.54 36.82
C ALA A 90 -4.00 5.57 35.94
N TYR A 91 -4.37 4.29 35.92
CA TYR A 91 -3.73 3.27 35.09
C TYR A 91 -4.02 3.47 33.60
N GLU A 92 -5.26 3.79 33.24
CA GLU A 92 -5.62 4.12 31.85
C GLU A 92 -4.94 5.42 31.40
N LEU A 93 -4.83 6.42 32.28
CA LEU A 93 -4.08 7.65 32.02
C LEU A 93 -2.58 7.38 31.80
N PHE A 94 -1.97 6.54 32.65
CA PHE A 94 -0.57 6.14 32.55
C PHE A 94 -0.25 5.50 31.19
N ASN A 95 -1.11 4.59 30.74
CA ASN A 95 -0.96 3.93 29.44
C ASN A 95 -1.27 4.87 28.27
N THR A 96 -2.29 5.73 28.40
CA THR A 96 -2.67 6.67 27.34
C THR A 96 -1.56 7.68 27.05
N TRP A 97 -0.84 8.11 28.09
CA TRP A 97 0.26 9.07 27.97
C TRP A 97 1.62 8.40 27.69
N ASP A 98 1.66 7.07 27.53
CA ASP A 98 2.91 6.30 27.33
C ASP A 98 4.00 6.74 28.34
N ILE A 99 3.66 6.77 29.64
CA ILE A 99 4.58 7.26 30.68
C ILE A 99 5.68 6.22 30.90
N GLY A 100 6.93 6.61 30.63
CA GLY A 100 8.09 5.72 30.61
C GLY A 100 8.52 5.32 29.20
N GLN A 101 9.73 4.78 29.07
CA GLN A 101 10.21 4.29 27.78
C GLN A 101 9.64 2.89 27.49
N LYS A 102 9.26 2.64 26.22
CA LYS A 102 8.64 1.39 25.78
C LYS A 102 9.44 0.12 26.09
N THR A 103 10.77 0.24 26.19
CA THR A 103 11.67 -0.90 26.41
C THR A 103 11.98 -1.12 27.89
N SER A 104 12.16 -0.04 28.65
CA SER A 104 12.55 -0.12 30.05
C SER A 104 11.40 -0.01 31.03
N ASN A 105 10.18 0.36 30.59
CA ASN A 105 8.99 0.53 31.43
C ASN A 105 9.29 1.33 32.70
N ASN A 106 10.03 2.43 32.56
CA ASN A 106 10.61 3.19 33.66
C ASN A 106 9.80 4.43 34.06
N GLY A 107 8.48 4.34 33.87
CA GLY A 107 7.53 5.40 34.17
C GLY A 107 7.02 5.35 35.61
N LEU A 108 6.72 6.52 36.17
CA LEU A 108 6.04 6.71 37.45
C LEU A 108 5.02 7.85 37.29
N LEU A 109 3.75 7.57 37.60
CA LEU A 109 2.71 8.60 37.66
C LEU A 109 2.26 8.81 39.10
N LEU A 110 2.16 10.07 39.53
CA LEU A 110 1.41 10.48 40.72
C LEU A 110 0.13 11.19 40.28
N PHE A 111 -1.02 10.54 40.44
CA PHE A 111 -2.35 11.07 40.18
C PHE A 111 -3.03 11.51 41.48
N ILE A 112 -3.61 12.70 41.51
CA ILE A 112 -4.26 13.31 42.68
C ILE A 112 -5.64 13.83 42.27
N ALA A 113 -6.67 13.38 42.99
CA ALA A 113 -8.03 13.87 42.91
C ALA A 113 -8.39 14.60 44.21
N LYS A 114 -8.33 15.94 44.19
CA LYS A 114 -8.44 16.79 45.38
C LYS A 114 -9.79 16.67 46.07
N ASP A 115 -10.90 16.75 45.33
CA ASP A 115 -12.26 16.75 45.90
C ASP A 115 -12.63 15.36 46.46
N ARG A 116 -12.07 14.29 45.89
CA ARG A 116 -12.18 12.93 46.43
C ARG A 116 -11.19 12.63 47.55
N ARG A 117 -10.24 13.53 47.83
CA ARG A 117 -9.11 13.34 48.73
C ARG A 117 -8.38 12.02 48.51
N LYS A 118 -8.09 11.69 47.24
CA LYS A 118 -7.43 10.44 46.84
C LYS A 118 -6.17 10.71 46.03
N PHE A 119 -5.14 9.91 46.26
CA PHE A 119 -3.94 9.89 45.44
C PHE A 119 -3.60 8.47 45.00
N ARG A 120 -2.97 8.33 43.84
CA ARG A 120 -2.50 7.08 43.26
C ARG A 120 -1.12 7.23 42.65
N PHE A 121 -0.27 6.25 42.93
CA PHE A 121 0.94 5.99 42.17
C PHE A 121 0.70 4.85 41.20
N ILE A 122 1.17 5.01 39.96
CA ILE A 122 1.27 3.93 38.98
C ILE A 122 2.74 3.81 38.58
N THR A 123 3.31 2.62 38.75
CA THR A 123 4.69 2.31 38.39
C THR A 123 4.76 1.40 37.18
N GLY A 124 5.68 1.68 36.27
CA GLY A 124 6.10 0.71 35.27
C GLY A 124 6.98 -0.38 35.88
N THR A 125 7.01 -1.55 35.24
CA THR A 125 7.73 -2.74 35.72
C THR A 125 9.24 -2.52 35.90
N GLY A 126 9.84 -1.56 35.18
CA GLY A 126 11.27 -1.25 35.29
C GLY A 126 11.65 -0.46 36.54
N VAL A 127 10.69 0.15 37.24
CA VAL A 127 10.93 0.88 38.49
C VAL A 127 10.33 0.19 39.72
N GLU A 128 9.46 -0.80 39.53
CA GLU A 128 8.77 -1.54 40.60
C GLU A 128 9.75 -2.21 41.60
N GLY A 129 10.89 -2.72 41.11
CA GLY A 129 11.91 -3.34 41.99
C GLY A 129 12.51 -2.37 43.02
N VAL A 130 12.72 -1.10 42.62
CA VAL A 130 13.32 -0.07 43.50
C VAL A 130 12.25 0.73 44.26
N LEU A 131 11.09 0.94 43.62
CA LEU A 131 9.94 1.68 44.12
C LEU A 131 8.71 0.77 44.19
N PRO A 132 8.70 -0.26 45.06
CA PRO A 132 7.52 -1.11 45.23
C PRO A 132 6.37 -0.33 45.88
N ASP A 133 5.15 -0.79 45.64
CA ASP A 133 3.89 -0.18 46.11
C ASP A 133 3.90 0.16 47.62
N VAL A 134 4.44 -0.71 48.45
CA VAL A 134 4.51 -0.50 49.91
C VAL A 134 5.40 0.71 50.25
N LYS A 135 6.50 0.90 49.52
CA LYS A 135 7.47 1.98 49.74
C LYS A 135 6.89 3.32 49.29
N LEU A 136 6.27 3.34 48.11
CA LEU A 136 5.59 4.54 47.60
C LEU A 136 4.44 4.97 48.51
N LYS A 137 3.68 4.02 49.05
CA LYS A 137 2.64 4.30 50.04
C LYS A 137 3.22 4.95 51.30
N HIS A 138 4.31 4.40 51.83
CA HIS A 138 4.94 4.94 53.03
C HIS A 138 5.49 6.36 52.83
N ILE A 139 6.12 6.63 51.68
CA ILE A 139 6.59 7.97 51.32
C ILE A 139 5.42 8.96 51.28
N ALA A 140 4.30 8.56 50.69
CA ALA A 140 3.11 9.40 50.60
C ALA A 140 2.48 9.68 51.97
N GLU A 141 2.41 8.67 52.85
CA GLU A 141 1.92 8.83 54.23
C GLU A 141 2.80 9.78 55.05
N GLN A 142 4.10 9.84 54.77
CA GLN A 142 5.05 10.73 55.46
C GLN A 142 5.10 12.15 54.91
N ASN A 143 4.97 12.34 53.60
CA ASN A 143 5.23 13.63 52.94
C ASN A 143 3.98 14.26 52.33
N LEU A 144 3.11 13.45 51.73
CA LEU A 144 1.96 13.91 50.94
C LEU A 144 0.73 14.11 51.83
N VAL A 145 0.38 13.10 52.62
CA VAL A 145 -0.82 13.11 53.48
C VAL A 145 -0.81 14.24 54.52
N PRO A 146 0.28 14.50 55.28
CA PRO A 146 0.30 15.58 56.26
C PRO A 146 0.14 16.97 55.62
N ALA A 147 0.85 17.22 54.52
CA ALA A 147 0.78 18.49 53.81
C ALA A 147 -0.61 18.73 53.20
N PHE A 148 -1.24 17.68 52.65
CA PHE A 148 -2.57 17.79 52.05
C PHE A 148 -3.68 18.03 53.08
N ARG A 149 -3.50 17.58 54.34
CA ARG A 149 -4.40 17.94 55.46
C ARG A 149 -4.35 19.42 55.79
N GLU A 150 -3.21 20.06 55.55
CA GLU A 150 -3.01 21.51 55.73
C GLU A 150 -3.34 22.32 54.46
N ASN A 151 -3.81 21.65 53.40
CA ASN A 151 -4.02 22.19 52.05
C ASN A 151 -2.75 22.71 51.36
N ASP A 152 -1.57 22.27 51.80
CA ASP A 152 -0.29 22.56 51.15
C ASP A 152 0.05 21.48 50.11
N PHE A 153 -0.61 21.57 48.95
CA PHE A 153 -0.43 20.59 47.87
C PHE A 153 0.94 20.68 47.20
N GLY A 154 1.47 21.91 47.02
CA GLY A 154 2.76 22.16 46.39
C GLY A 154 3.91 21.52 47.16
N SER A 155 4.06 21.87 48.44
CA SER A 155 5.13 21.31 49.27
C SER A 155 5.00 19.80 49.44
N GLY A 156 3.77 19.29 49.59
CA GLY A 156 3.52 17.85 49.70
C GLY A 156 4.03 17.05 48.50
N ILE A 157 3.77 17.54 47.28
CA ILE A 157 4.25 16.91 46.04
C ILE A 157 5.77 17.04 45.93
N ILE A 158 6.33 18.23 46.14
CA ILE A 158 7.78 18.47 46.04
C ILE A 158 8.55 17.54 47.00
N ASN A 159 8.12 17.47 48.26
CA ASN A 159 8.76 16.61 49.28
C ASN A 159 8.68 15.13 48.88
N THR A 160 7.55 14.71 48.32
CA THR A 160 7.35 13.34 47.82
C THR A 160 8.28 13.01 46.66
N ILE A 161 8.39 13.89 45.66
CA ILE A 161 9.32 13.72 44.52
C ILE A 161 10.77 13.68 45.00
N ASN A 162 11.16 14.57 45.91
CA ASN A 162 12.51 14.60 46.47
C ASN A 162 12.83 13.32 47.27
N ALA A 163 11.89 12.80 48.06
CA ALA A 163 12.04 11.56 48.80
C ALA A 163 12.20 10.34 47.86
N ILE A 164 11.42 10.28 46.78
CA ILE A 164 11.57 9.28 45.72
C ILE A 164 12.96 9.41 45.09
N GLY A 165 13.39 10.65 44.84
CA GLY A 165 14.71 10.95 44.32
C GLY A 165 15.85 10.37 45.14
N ILE A 166 15.81 10.54 46.47
CA ILE A 166 16.82 10.00 47.40
C ILE A 166 16.92 8.47 47.27
N ILE A 167 15.79 7.79 47.10
CA ILE A 167 15.75 6.33 46.97
C ILE A 167 16.34 5.88 45.63
N VAL A 168 15.92 6.50 44.53
CA VAL A 168 16.34 6.11 43.16
C VAL A 168 17.81 6.46 42.92
N LEU A 169 18.31 7.54 43.53
CA LEU A 169 19.71 7.99 43.40
C LEU A 169 20.71 7.21 44.26
N ASN A 170 20.25 6.34 45.17
CA ASN A 170 21.13 5.49 45.95
C ASN A 170 21.96 4.58 45.02
N PRO A 171 23.30 4.51 45.14
CA PRO A 171 24.17 3.73 44.27
C PRO A 171 23.74 2.26 44.05
N GLU A 172 23.21 1.60 45.08
CA GLU A 172 22.72 0.20 44.99
C GLU A 172 21.53 0.10 44.03
N ASN A 173 20.50 0.91 44.28
CA ASN A 173 19.29 0.98 43.44
C ASN A 173 19.58 1.47 42.02
N LYS A 174 20.52 2.40 41.87
CA LYS A 174 20.96 2.91 40.56
C LYS A 174 21.57 1.81 39.70
N SER A 175 22.29 0.87 40.32
CA SER A 175 22.88 -0.27 39.60
C SER A 175 21.83 -1.26 39.10
N GLU A 176 20.80 -1.54 39.91
CA GLU A 176 19.65 -2.37 39.54
C GLU A 176 18.84 -1.72 38.41
N LEU A 177 18.52 -0.43 38.54
CA LEU A 177 17.84 0.36 37.52
C LEU A 177 18.62 0.36 36.19
N ASN A 178 19.94 0.55 36.24
CA ASN A 178 20.79 0.52 35.05
C ASN A 178 20.80 -0.85 34.35
N GLN A 179 20.63 -1.97 35.07
CA GLN A 179 20.52 -3.30 34.46
C GLN A 179 19.24 -3.42 33.63
N PHE A 180 18.13 -2.81 34.05
CA PHE A 180 16.90 -2.72 33.25
C PHE A 180 17.02 -1.69 32.11
N PHE A 181 17.78 -0.60 32.30
CA PHE A 181 17.94 0.47 31.30
C PHE A 181 18.99 0.16 30.22
N THR A 182 19.87 -0.84 30.46
CA THR A 182 20.88 -1.29 29.49
C THR A 182 20.34 -2.26 28.44
N GLN A 183 19.03 -2.54 28.43
CA GLN A 183 18.34 -2.93 27.20
C GLN A 183 18.21 -1.72 26.24
N LYS A 184 19.36 -1.07 26.02
CA LYS A 184 19.58 0.02 25.09
C LYS A 184 19.51 -0.58 23.68
N GLU A 185 18.77 0.08 22.79
CA GLU A 185 18.70 -0.23 21.36
C GLU A 185 20.08 -0.62 20.82
N ASN A 186 20.25 -1.91 20.57
CA ASN A 186 21.23 -2.35 19.61
C ASN A 186 20.70 -1.88 18.25
N ASN A 187 21.39 -0.90 17.67
CA ASN A 187 21.24 -0.44 16.28
C ASN A 187 21.37 -1.60 15.25
N SER A 188 21.65 -2.83 15.71
CA SER A 188 21.67 -4.07 14.94
C SER A 188 20.33 -4.41 14.28
N ASN A 189 19.18 -3.92 14.77
CA ASN A 189 17.90 -4.16 14.11
C ASN A 189 17.73 -3.34 12.83
N ILE A 190 18.28 -2.11 12.79
CA ILE A 190 18.28 -1.26 11.60
C ILE A 190 19.25 -1.84 10.56
N GLU A 191 20.47 -2.22 10.95
CA GLU A 191 21.43 -2.85 10.03
C GLU A 191 20.95 -4.20 9.47
N LYS A 192 20.32 -5.04 10.30
CA LYS A 192 19.70 -6.31 9.85
C LYS A 192 18.56 -6.10 8.86
N PHE A 193 17.91 -4.94 8.89
CA PHE A 193 16.79 -4.63 8.03
C PHE A 193 17.21 -4.00 6.69
N TRP A 194 18.12 -3.03 6.72
CA TRP A 194 18.54 -2.30 5.52
C TRP A 194 19.49 -3.08 4.62
N LEU A 195 20.33 -3.94 5.18
CA LEU A 195 21.27 -4.74 4.41
C LEU A 195 20.58 -5.71 3.41
N PRO A 196 19.60 -6.55 3.82
CA PRO A 196 18.89 -7.41 2.87
C PRO A 196 18.06 -6.61 1.87
N LEU A 197 17.45 -5.49 2.29
CA LEU A 197 16.72 -4.59 1.40
C LEU A 197 17.61 -4.07 0.26
N LEU A 198 18.82 -3.61 0.60
CA LEU A 198 19.78 -3.07 -0.35
C LEU A 198 20.28 -4.16 -1.31
N VAL A 199 20.56 -5.37 -0.81
CA VAL A 199 20.96 -6.52 -1.64
C VAL A 199 19.85 -6.89 -2.63
N VAL A 200 18.58 -6.90 -2.20
CA VAL A 200 17.43 -7.16 -3.09
C VAL A 200 17.35 -6.09 -4.18
N ILE A 201 17.41 -4.81 -3.82
CA ILE A 201 17.34 -3.69 -4.77
C ILE A 201 18.47 -3.78 -5.81
N LEU A 202 19.72 -3.97 -5.37
CA LEU A 202 20.87 -4.08 -6.27
C LEU A 202 20.78 -5.31 -7.17
N GLY A 203 20.30 -6.44 -6.64
CA GLY A 203 20.06 -7.65 -7.41
C GLY A 203 19.07 -7.42 -8.56
N PHE A 204 17.91 -6.84 -8.26
CA PHE A 204 16.90 -6.50 -9.28
C PHE A 204 17.41 -5.45 -10.28
N PHE A 205 18.14 -4.43 -9.82
CA PHE A 205 18.71 -3.42 -10.71
C PHE A 205 19.71 -4.02 -11.70
N GLY A 206 20.58 -4.92 -11.22
CA GLY A 206 21.51 -5.68 -12.05
C GLY A 206 20.78 -6.53 -13.10
N VAL A 207 19.76 -7.30 -12.69
CA VAL A 207 18.94 -8.13 -13.58
C VAL A 207 18.24 -7.27 -14.64
N PHE A 208 17.62 -6.16 -14.22
CA PHE A 208 16.90 -5.26 -15.13
C PHE A 208 17.83 -4.67 -16.18
N LYS A 209 19.04 -4.24 -15.77
CA LYS A 209 20.07 -3.74 -16.68
C LYS A 209 20.57 -4.82 -17.64
N LEU A 210 20.72 -6.06 -17.18
CA LEU A 210 21.10 -7.19 -18.03
C LEU A 210 20.05 -7.45 -19.11
N VAL A 211 18.77 -7.57 -18.74
CA VAL A 211 17.67 -7.75 -19.71
C VAL A 211 17.61 -6.57 -20.68
N ASN A 212 17.87 -5.34 -20.21
CA ASN A 212 17.94 -4.15 -21.06
C ASN A 212 19.09 -4.17 -22.06
N ASN A 213 20.26 -4.65 -21.65
CA ASN A 213 21.40 -4.79 -22.55
C ASN A 213 21.20 -5.92 -23.57
N GLN A 214 20.46 -6.98 -23.24
CA GLN A 214 20.13 -8.04 -24.20
C GLN A 214 19.18 -7.54 -25.29
N GLU A 215 18.23 -6.65 -24.96
CA GLU A 215 17.37 -6.02 -25.97
C GLU A 215 18.18 -5.27 -27.02
N LYS A 216 19.19 -4.47 -26.59
CA LYS A 216 20.03 -3.70 -27.51
C LYS A 216 20.81 -4.57 -28.52
N LYS A 217 20.98 -5.86 -28.24
CA LYS A 217 21.65 -6.83 -29.12
C LYS A 217 20.70 -7.45 -30.14
N VAL A 218 19.40 -7.43 -29.90
CA VAL A 218 18.41 -7.84 -30.90
C VAL A 218 18.36 -6.74 -31.96
N ALA A 219 18.49 -7.11 -33.24
CA ALA A 219 18.51 -6.15 -34.34
C ALA A 219 17.31 -5.20 -34.24
N LYS A 220 17.55 -3.89 -34.37
CA LYS A 220 16.51 -2.85 -34.21
C LYS A 220 15.30 -3.19 -35.09
N PRO A 221 14.06 -3.09 -34.57
CA PRO A 221 12.86 -3.37 -35.35
C PRO A 221 12.83 -2.49 -36.59
N LYS A 222 12.48 -3.06 -37.75
CA LYS A 222 12.03 -2.27 -38.90
C LYS A 222 10.80 -1.50 -38.43
N ALA A 223 10.78 -0.18 -38.64
CA ALA A 223 9.67 0.68 -38.27
C ALA A 223 8.36 0.09 -38.82
N SER A 224 7.58 -0.54 -37.94
CA SER A 224 6.34 -1.22 -38.26
C SER A 224 5.30 -0.67 -37.30
N GLY A 225 4.24 -0.08 -37.86
CA GLY A 225 3.26 0.69 -37.11
C GLY A 225 2.64 -0.11 -35.96
N ASN A 226 2.47 0.57 -34.82
CA ASN A 226 1.76 0.17 -33.60
C ASN A 226 1.05 -1.20 -33.70
N THR A 227 1.77 -2.26 -33.35
CA THR A 227 1.14 -3.58 -33.24
C THR A 227 0.11 -3.58 -32.10
N LYS A 228 -0.98 -4.36 -32.25
CA LYS A 228 -2.03 -4.52 -31.23
C LYS A 228 -1.43 -4.92 -29.87
N PHE A 229 -0.34 -5.68 -29.88
CA PHE A 229 0.41 -6.08 -28.69
C PHE A 229 1.13 -4.91 -28.00
N GLU A 230 1.82 -4.02 -28.72
CA GLU A 230 2.46 -2.83 -28.14
C GLU A 230 1.44 -1.86 -27.53
N LYS A 231 0.29 -1.66 -28.20
CA LYS A 231 -0.83 -0.90 -27.62
C LYS A 231 -1.41 -1.58 -26.38
N THR A 232 -1.53 -2.91 -26.37
CA THR A 232 -2.07 -3.66 -25.22
C THR A 232 -1.09 -3.68 -24.04
N LEU A 233 0.22 -3.71 -24.31
CA LEU A 233 1.27 -3.69 -23.29
C LEU A 233 1.48 -2.27 -22.73
N SER A 234 1.44 -1.24 -23.58
CA SER A 234 1.46 0.17 -23.16
C SER A 234 0.21 0.52 -22.36
N ASN A 235 -0.98 0.14 -22.84
CA ASN A 235 -2.24 0.34 -22.12
C ASN A 235 -2.31 -0.54 -20.86
N GLY A 236 -1.69 -1.72 -20.85
CA GLY A 236 -1.61 -2.61 -19.70
C GLY A 236 -0.72 -2.05 -18.58
N CYS A 237 0.48 -1.56 -18.93
CA CYS A 237 1.35 -0.87 -17.99
C CYS A 237 0.70 0.42 -17.48
N ALA A 238 0.09 1.22 -18.35
CA ALA A 238 -0.64 2.43 -17.95
C ALA A 238 -1.81 2.10 -17.02
N SER A 239 -2.59 1.05 -17.31
CA SER A 239 -3.69 0.60 -16.46
C SER A 239 -3.21 0.07 -15.11
N PHE A 240 -2.05 -0.60 -15.07
CA PHE A 240 -1.45 -1.08 -13.82
C PHE A 240 -0.92 0.09 -12.97
N PHE A 241 -0.26 1.08 -13.57
CA PHE A 241 0.15 2.30 -12.86
C PHE A 241 -1.04 3.12 -12.38
N ILE A 242 -2.11 3.22 -13.20
CA ILE A 242 -3.37 3.86 -12.81
C ILE A 242 -4.03 3.08 -11.68
N PHE A 243 -4.02 1.74 -11.71
CA PHE A 243 -4.59 0.91 -10.64
C PHE A 243 -3.79 1.03 -9.34
N ILE A 244 -2.46 1.06 -9.40
CA ILE A 244 -1.59 1.34 -8.26
C ILE A 244 -1.87 2.74 -7.72
N PHE A 245 -1.96 3.74 -8.59
CA PHE A 245 -2.25 5.11 -8.21
C PHE A 245 -3.63 5.24 -7.57
N ILE A 246 -4.66 4.63 -8.15
CA ILE A 246 -6.02 4.59 -7.60
C ILE A 246 -6.04 3.82 -6.28
N SER A 247 -5.33 2.70 -6.17
CA SER A 247 -5.27 1.92 -4.91
C SER A 247 -4.57 2.70 -3.80
N ILE A 248 -3.46 3.38 -4.11
CA ILE A 248 -2.76 4.27 -3.18
C ILE A 248 -3.64 5.47 -2.83
N PHE A 249 -4.30 6.07 -3.81
CA PHE A 249 -5.21 7.20 -3.61
C PHE A 249 -6.39 6.82 -2.71
N LEU A 250 -7.02 5.68 -2.97
CA LEU A 250 -8.10 5.14 -2.15
C LEU A 250 -7.61 4.82 -0.74
N LEU A 251 -6.41 4.23 -0.59
CA LEU A 251 -5.80 4.01 0.73
C LEU A 251 -5.51 5.32 1.48
N VAL A 252 -5.01 6.35 0.81
CA VAL A 252 -4.69 7.63 1.45
C VAL A 252 -5.95 8.41 1.82
N PHE A 253 -6.97 8.42 0.97
CA PHE A 253 -8.19 9.22 1.18
C PHE A 253 -9.27 8.54 2.02
N PHE A 254 -9.37 7.21 2.03
CA PHE A 254 -10.38 6.47 2.80
C PHE A 254 -9.82 5.89 4.12
N ASN A 255 -9.14 6.72 4.93
CA ASN A 255 -8.60 6.35 6.26
C ASN A 255 -7.52 5.24 6.29
N GLY A 256 -6.91 4.85 5.17
CA GLY A 256 -5.89 3.80 5.10
C GLY A 256 -4.51 4.17 5.66
N PHE A 257 -4.35 5.35 6.28
CA PHE A 257 -3.19 5.61 7.16
C PHE A 257 -3.14 4.63 8.34
N ASP A 258 -4.28 4.07 8.77
CA ASP A 258 -4.30 3.00 9.78
C ASP A 258 -3.84 1.64 9.21
N LEU A 259 -3.86 1.44 7.89
CA LEU A 259 -3.31 0.26 7.24
C LEU A 259 -1.77 0.27 7.28
N PHE A 260 -1.17 1.44 7.08
CA PHE A 260 0.28 1.64 7.24
C PHE A 260 0.75 1.56 8.70
N LYS A 261 -0.12 1.88 9.69
CA LYS A 261 0.21 1.65 11.11
C LYS A 261 0.30 0.18 11.50
N LYS A 262 -0.38 -0.71 10.76
CA LYS A 262 -0.37 -2.17 10.98
C LYS A 262 0.67 -2.92 10.13
N ILE A 263 1.30 -2.25 9.16
CA ILE A 263 2.40 -2.84 8.40
C ILE A 263 3.64 -2.76 9.29
N GLU A 264 3.96 -3.88 9.95
CA GLU A 264 5.25 -4.00 10.62
C GLU A 264 6.37 -3.78 9.60
N LEU A 265 7.43 -3.06 10.02
CA LEU A 265 8.62 -2.79 9.20
C LEU A 265 9.16 -4.06 8.53
N VAL A 266 8.98 -5.23 9.16
CA VAL A 266 9.35 -6.57 8.69
C VAL A 266 8.79 -6.92 7.30
N TYR A 267 7.62 -6.41 6.91
CA TYR A 267 6.98 -6.76 5.63
C TYR A 267 7.42 -5.91 4.43
N ILE A 268 8.06 -4.77 4.67
CA ILE A 268 8.49 -3.85 3.60
C ILE A 268 9.40 -4.51 2.55
N PRO A 269 10.40 -5.37 2.90
CA PRO A 269 11.24 -6.03 1.90
C PRO A 269 10.45 -6.98 1.00
N ILE A 270 9.44 -7.66 1.54
CA ILE A 270 8.58 -8.58 0.78
C ILE A 270 7.71 -7.79 -0.19
N ILE A 271 7.10 -6.70 0.27
CA ILE A 271 6.30 -5.80 -0.57
C ILE A 271 7.16 -5.24 -1.70
N LEU A 272 8.37 -4.78 -1.39
CA LEU A 272 9.32 -4.26 -2.36
C LEU A 272 9.74 -5.33 -3.37
N TYR A 273 10.04 -6.55 -2.93
CA TYR A 273 10.34 -7.68 -3.80
C TYR A 273 9.18 -7.94 -4.78
N CYS A 274 7.93 -7.97 -4.29
CA CYS A 274 6.75 -8.18 -5.14
C CYS A 274 6.61 -7.11 -6.23
N ILE A 275 6.80 -5.83 -5.88
CA ILE A 275 6.75 -4.72 -6.84
C ILE A 275 7.85 -4.85 -7.91
N LEU A 276 9.08 -5.15 -7.49
CA LEU A 276 10.21 -5.31 -8.40
C LEU A 276 10.07 -6.55 -9.29
N ALA A 277 9.53 -7.65 -8.76
CA ALA A 277 9.22 -8.88 -9.50
C ALA A 277 8.20 -8.61 -10.61
N ILE A 278 7.13 -7.86 -10.32
CA ILE A 278 6.13 -7.46 -11.32
C ILE A 278 6.77 -6.55 -12.38
N GLY A 279 7.61 -5.59 -11.99
CA GLY A 279 8.34 -4.74 -12.94
C GLY A 279 9.23 -5.56 -13.88
N LEU A 280 9.96 -6.54 -13.35
CA LEU A 280 10.77 -7.47 -14.15
C LEU A 280 9.92 -8.33 -15.08
N PHE A 281 8.73 -8.77 -14.64
CA PHE A 281 7.79 -9.54 -15.46
C PHE A 281 7.33 -8.76 -16.69
N PHE A 282 6.90 -7.50 -16.53
CA PHE A 282 6.51 -6.65 -17.67
C PHE A 282 7.69 -6.39 -18.61
N ARG A 283 8.89 -6.21 -18.04
CA ARG A 283 10.11 -6.05 -18.83
C ARG A 283 10.44 -7.30 -19.64
N TYR A 284 10.25 -8.48 -19.07
CA TYR A 284 10.36 -9.76 -19.77
C TYR A 284 9.34 -9.87 -20.91
N LEU A 285 8.06 -9.55 -20.66
CA LEU A 285 7.02 -9.54 -21.70
C LEU A 285 7.37 -8.60 -22.86
N TYR A 286 7.88 -7.41 -22.54
CA TYR A 286 8.34 -6.46 -23.55
C TYR A 286 9.46 -7.05 -24.40
N TYR A 287 10.45 -7.70 -23.80
CA TYR A 287 11.54 -8.35 -24.53
C TYR A 287 11.02 -9.47 -25.47
N ILE A 288 10.07 -10.30 -25.01
CA ILE A 288 9.43 -11.31 -25.86
C ILE A 288 8.68 -10.67 -27.03
N ALA A 289 8.05 -9.51 -26.81
CA ALA A 289 7.42 -8.73 -27.87
C ALA A 289 8.43 -8.23 -28.91
N THR A 290 9.58 -7.73 -28.45
CA THR A 290 10.68 -7.31 -29.32
C THR A 290 11.19 -8.48 -30.15
N LEU A 291 11.34 -9.67 -29.56
CA LEU A 291 11.69 -10.88 -30.31
C LEU A 291 10.63 -11.24 -31.35
N ARG A 292 9.34 -11.11 -31.01
CA ARG A 292 8.25 -11.36 -31.97
C ARG A 292 8.30 -10.40 -33.16
N ASN A 293 8.64 -9.14 -32.93
CA ASN A 293 8.78 -8.15 -33.99
C ASN A 293 10.08 -8.31 -34.81
N ALA A 294 11.08 -9.01 -34.27
CA ALA A 294 12.36 -9.25 -34.94
C ALA A 294 12.31 -10.43 -35.92
N HIS A 295 11.38 -11.37 -35.72
CA HIS A 295 11.25 -12.60 -36.50
C HIS A 295 9.86 -12.66 -37.16
N ASN A 296 9.83 -12.71 -38.48
CA ASN A 296 8.61 -13.01 -39.25
C ASN A 296 8.31 -14.51 -39.24
N ASP A 297 9.35 -15.35 -39.20
CA ASP A 297 9.19 -16.80 -39.12
C ASP A 297 8.91 -17.26 -37.68
N ASP A 298 7.83 -18.04 -37.51
CA ASP A 298 7.39 -18.54 -36.21
C ASP A 298 8.40 -19.51 -35.58
N GLU A 299 9.10 -20.33 -36.36
CA GLU A 299 10.09 -21.28 -35.83
C GLU A 299 11.33 -20.55 -35.32
N ASN A 300 11.83 -19.57 -36.07
CA ASN A 300 12.95 -18.75 -35.65
C ASN A 300 12.61 -17.97 -34.38
N PHE A 301 11.42 -17.37 -34.32
CA PHE A 301 10.89 -16.78 -33.10
C PHE A 301 10.89 -17.80 -31.95
N PHE A 302 10.38 -19.01 -32.19
CA PHE A 302 10.29 -20.02 -31.15
C PHE A 302 11.66 -20.51 -30.66
N GLN A 303 12.63 -20.64 -31.57
CA GLN A 303 14.00 -20.99 -31.23
C GLN A 303 14.70 -19.85 -30.47
N ALA A 304 14.45 -18.60 -30.83
CA ALA A 304 14.99 -17.42 -30.14
C ALA A 304 14.49 -17.33 -28.70
N VAL A 305 13.17 -17.46 -28.48
CA VAL A 305 12.57 -17.46 -27.14
C VAL A 305 13.08 -18.64 -26.30
N THR A 306 13.16 -19.84 -26.88
CA THR A 306 13.69 -21.01 -26.18
C THR A 306 15.16 -20.82 -25.79
N SER A 307 15.98 -20.27 -26.70
CA SER A 307 17.39 -20.01 -26.45
C SER A 307 17.59 -18.94 -25.38
N PHE A 308 16.78 -17.89 -25.38
CA PHE A 308 16.78 -16.86 -24.35
C PHE A 308 16.42 -17.43 -22.98
N ASN A 309 15.33 -18.20 -22.89
CA ASN A 309 14.86 -18.77 -21.63
C ASN A 309 15.82 -19.83 -21.08
N LYS A 310 16.49 -20.61 -21.94
CA LYS A 310 17.53 -21.56 -21.49
C LYS A 310 18.72 -20.85 -20.85
N LYS A 311 19.20 -19.76 -21.46
CA LYS A 311 20.32 -18.96 -20.91
C LYS A 311 19.92 -18.18 -19.66
N ASN A 312 18.65 -17.78 -19.56
CA ASN A 312 18.15 -16.90 -18.51
C ASN A 312 17.11 -17.58 -17.60
N PHE A 313 17.19 -18.90 -17.39
CA PHE A 313 16.22 -19.62 -16.56
C PHE A 313 16.15 -19.08 -15.12
N TRP A 314 17.27 -18.54 -14.63
CA TRP A 314 17.41 -17.91 -13.32
C TRP A 314 16.49 -16.69 -13.11
N LEU A 315 15.95 -16.08 -14.17
CA LEU A 315 14.96 -15.00 -14.06
C LEU A 315 13.69 -15.44 -13.32
N ILE A 316 13.36 -16.73 -13.35
CA ILE A 316 12.18 -17.29 -12.66
C ILE A 316 12.29 -17.10 -11.14
N VAL A 317 13.50 -17.12 -10.59
CA VAL A 317 13.74 -16.89 -9.15
C VAL A 317 13.42 -15.44 -8.75
N PHE A 318 13.70 -14.49 -9.63
CA PHE A 318 13.41 -13.07 -9.41
C PHE A 318 11.96 -12.70 -9.70
N SER A 319 11.32 -13.41 -10.63
CA SER A 319 9.91 -13.19 -10.97
C SER A 319 9.23 -14.51 -11.34
N PRO A 320 8.60 -15.19 -10.34
CA PRO A 320 7.87 -16.45 -10.57
C PRO A 320 6.75 -16.35 -11.61
N LEU A 321 6.19 -15.15 -11.83
CA LEU A 321 5.16 -14.88 -12.85
C LEU A 321 5.62 -15.24 -14.27
N ILE A 322 6.93 -15.26 -14.54
CA ILE A 322 7.49 -15.66 -15.83
C ILE A 322 7.09 -17.11 -16.18
N LEU A 323 6.91 -17.98 -15.18
CA LEU A 323 6.49 -19.36 -15.37
C LEU A 323 5.16 -19.47 -16.14
N PHE A 324 4.21 -18.58 -15.85
CA PHE A 324 2.92 -18.57 -16.56
C PHE A 324 3.09 -18.32 -18.06
N VAL A 325 3.98 -17.39 -18.42
CA VAL A 325 4.28 -17.09 -19.82
C VAL A 325 4.98 -18.27 -20.48
N LEU A 326 5.95 -18.91 -19.79
CA LEU A 326 6.63 -20.10 -20.30
C LEU A 326 5.66 -21.25 -20.56
N VAL A 327 4.73 -21.51 -19.64
CA VAL A 327 3.71 -22.55 -19.80
C VAL A 327 2.80 -22.23 -20.99
N SER A 328 2.27 -21.00 -21.06
CA SER A 328 1.42 -20.57 -22.19
C SER A 328 2.13 -20.71 -23.54
N TYR A 329 3.43 -20.45 -23.55
CA TYR A 329 4.29 -20.55 -24.71
C TYR A 329 4.55 -22.01 -25.12
N LEU A 330 4.77 -22.91 -24.14
CA LEU A 330 4.89 -24.34 -24.40
C LEU A 330 3.61 -24.92 -25.00
N PHE A 331 2.43 -24.50 -24.51
CA PHE A 331 1.14 -24.89 -25.10
C PHE A 331 1.00 -24.39 -26.54
N LYS A 332 1.33 -23.13 -26.82
CA LYS A 332 1.32 -22.58 -28.19
C LYS A 332 2.25 -23.34 -29.12
N ARG A 333 3.48 -23.62 -28.67
CA ARG A 333 4.45 -24.39 -29.44
C ARG A 333 3.94 -25.81 -29.70
N ALA A 334 3.39 -26.48 -28.69
CA ALA A 334 2.84 -27.84 -28.83
C ALA A 334 1.73 -27.91 -29.88
N LYS A 335 0.82 -26.93 -29.90
CA LYS A 335 -0.25 -26.83 -30.91
C LYS A 335 0.30 -26.67 -32.33
N ASN A 336 1.45 -26.02 -32.48
CA ASN A 336 2.10 -25.76 -33.77
C ASN A 336 3.18 -26.79 -34.13
N ILE A 337 3.39 -27.86 -33.34
CA ILE A 337 4.41 -28.88 -33.65
C ILE A 337 4.17 -29.51 -35.03
N ASP A 338 2.92 -29.81 -35.35
CA ASP A 338 2.58 -30.45 -36.63
C ASP A 338 2.87 -29.55 -37.84
N ARG A 339 2.83 -28.22 -37.66
CA ARG A 339 3.18 -27.24 -38.70
C ARG A 339 4.64 -27.30 -39.12
N PHE A 340 5.54 -27.67 -38.20
CA PHE A 340 6.99 -27.70 -38.45
C PHE A 340 7.55 -29.08 -38.79
N LYS A 341 6.70 -30.12 -38.91
CA LYS A 341 7.16 -31.45 -39.29
C LYS A 341 7.62 -31.46 -40.76
N PRO A 342 8.77 -32.08 -41.08
CA PRO A 342 9.26 -32.14 -42.45
C PRO A 342 8.26 -32.88 -43.35
N ILE A 343 8.04 -32.32 -44.53
CA ILE A 343 7.15 -32.88 -45.56
C ILE A 343 7.99 -33.70 -46.54
N LEU A 344 7.41 -34.74 -47.12
CA LEU A 344 8.06 -35.58 -48.12
C LEU A 344 7.69 -35.12 -49.54
N ASP A 345 8.71 -35.09 -50.39
CA ASP A 345 8.63 -34.81 -51.82
C ASP A 345 8.01 -35.98 -52.60
N SER A 346 7.72 -35.79 -53.90
CA SER A 346 7.24 -36.84 -54.83
C SER A 346 8.16 -38.08 -54.87
N LYS A 347 9.44 -37.91 -54.55
CA LYS A 347 10.46 -38.97 -54.44
C LYS A 347 10.68 -39.49 -53.01
N ASN A 348 9.77 -39.19 -52.08
CA ASN A 348 9.83 -39.59 -50.68
C ASN A 348 11.07 -39.08 -49.91
N ARG A 349 11.58 -37.90 -50.29
CA ARG A 349 12.71 -37.22 -49.64
C ARG A 349 12.20 -36.05 -48.80
N GLU A 350 12.87 -35.75 -47.69
CA GLU A 350 12.49 -34.63 -46.83
C GLU A 350 12.71 -33.28 -47.54
N MET A 351 11.69 -32.44 -47.50
CA MET A 351 11.72 -31.06 -48.00
C MET A 351 12.20 -30.11 -46.91
N ALA A 352 12.92 -29.06 -47.30
CA ALA A 352 13.39 -28.01 -46.42
C ALA A 352 12.40 -26.83 -46.40
N ARG A 353 12.02 -26.36 -45.22
CA ARG A 353 11.19 -25.16 -45.08
C ARG A 353 12.04 -23.91 -45.37
N VAL A 354 11.49 -22.99 -46.15
CA VAL A 354 12.14 -21.71 -46.47
C VAL A 354 12.04 -20.78 -45.27
N ASP A 355 13.18 -20.24 -44.85
CA ASP A 355 13.24 -19.24 -43.78
C ASP A 355 12.60 -17.91 -44.25
N ARG A 356 11.46 -17.55 -43.62
CA ARG A 356 10.71 -16.32 -43.91
C ARG A 356 11.32 -15.06 -43.31
N ASP A 357 12.31 -15.16 -42.43
CA ASP A 357 13.09 -13.99 -41.99
C ASP A 357 14.02 -13.50 -43.11
N VAL A 358 14.52 -14.43 -43.94
CA VAL A 358 15.34 -14.12 -45.12
C VAL A 358 14.44 -13.82 -46.33
N ASN A 359 13.46 -14.68 -46.61
CA ASN A 359 12.51 -14.49 -47.71
C ASN A 359 11.19 -13.88 -47.22
N VAL A 360 11.26 -12.61 -46.79
CA VAL A 360 10.10 -11.92 -46.21
C VAL A 360 8.96 -11.81 -47.21
N GLU A 361 9.23 -11.45 -48.46
CA GLU A 361 8.20 -11.29 -49.50
C GLU A 361 7.63 -12.61 -50.03
N GLY A 362 8.31 -13.73 -49.78
CA GLY A 362 7.92 -15.05 -50.28
C GLY A 362 8.09 -15.23 -51.79
N LYS A 363 8.78 -14.30 -52.47
CA LYS A 363 9.04 -14.38 -53.91
C LYS A 363 10.13 -15.43 -54.20
N PRO A 364 10.07 -16.12 -55.35
CA PRO A 364 9.04 -16.04 -56.39
C PRO A 364 7.83 -16.96 -56.14
N PHE A 365 7.72 -17.59 -54.97
CA PHE A 365 6.79 -18.69 -54.71
C PHE A 365 5.36 -18.24 -54.43
N LEU A 366 5.18 -17.15 -53.66
CA LEU A 366 3.86 -16.64 -53.32
C LEU A 366 3.31 -15.69 -54.40
N SER A 367 2.01 -15.83 -54.65
CA SER A 367 1.24 -14.87 -55.45
C SER A 367 0.99 -13.56 -54.68
N GLU A 368 0.67 -12.48 -55.40
CA GLU A 368 0.33 -11.19 -54.76
C GLU A 368 -0.90 -11.29 -53.83
N GLY A 369 -1.84 -12.18 -54.14
CA GLY A 369 -3.02 -12.42 -53.32
C GLY A 369 -2.71 -13.11 -52.00
N GLN A 370 -1.93 -14.20 -52.05
CA GLN A 370 -1.45 -14.89 -50.85
C GLN A 370 -0.60 -13.96 -49.98
N ARG A 371 0.23 -13.11 -50.62
CA ARG A 371 0.99 -12.09 -49.90
C ARG A 371 0.08 -11.06 -49.22
N ALA A 372 -1.02 -10.66 -49.86
CA ALA A 372 -1.99 -9.76 -49.26
C ALA A 372 -2.71 -10.40 -48.05
N GLU A 373 -2.94 -11.72 -48.07
CA GLU A 373 -3.48 -12.47 -46.92
C GLU A 373 -2.50 -12.52 -45.74
N GLU A 374 -1.19 -12.71 -45.99
CA GLU A 374 -0.15 -12.65 -44.96
C GLU A 374 -0.06 -11.25 -44.34
N VAL A 375 -0.07 -10.21 -45.18
CA VAL A 375 -0.01 -8.80 -44.71
C VAL A 375 -1.26 -8.44 -43.91
N ALA A 376 -2.42 -8.98 -44.29
CA ALA A 376 -3.67 -8.85 -43.53
C ALA A 376 -3.72 -9.75 -42.29
N LYS A 377 -2.73 -10.63 -42.07
CA LYS A 377 -2.70 -11.65 -41.01
C LYS A 377 -3.92 -12.57 -41.01
N ALA A 378 -4.48 -12.84 -42.19
CA ALA A 378 -5.59 -13.79 -42.34
C ALA A 378 -5.06 -15.22 -42.46
N TYR A 379 -4.04 -15.42 -43.30
CA TYR A 379 -3.34 -16.70 -43.47
C TYR A 379 -1.83 -16.48 -43.42
N ASP A 380 -1.12 -17.44 -42.83
CA ASP A 380 0.33 -17.57 -42.94
C ASP A 380 0.68 -18.73 -43.89
N TYR A 381 1.60 -18.49 -44.84
CA TYR A 381 2.02 -19.49 -45.80
C TYR A 381 3.46 -19.97 -45.53
N ASP A 382 3.60 -21.28 -45.34
CA ASP A 382 4.90 -21.93 -45.26
C ASP A 382 5.28 -22.51 -46.63
N ILE A 383 6.50 -22.20 -47.07
CA ILE A 383 7.04 -22.68 -48.34
C ILE A 383 8.04 -23.80 -48.05
N TRP A 384 7.86 -24.95 -48.69
CA TRP A 384 8.73 -26.11 -48.59
C TRP A 384 9.38 -26.37 -49.93
N LEU A 385 10.70 -26.55 -49.96
CA LEU A 385 11.48 -26.82 -51.17
C LEU A 385 12.05 -28.24 -51.12
N SER A 386 11.96 -28.94 -52.25
CA SER A 386 12.66 -30.22 -52.43
C SER A 386 14.18 -29.99 -52.34
N THR A 387 14.92 -31.04 -51.98
CA THR A 387 16.39 -31.02 -51.93
C THR A 387 17.01 -30.56 -53.26
N ASP A 388 16.36 -30.87 -54.38
CA ASP A 388 16.80 -30.47 -55.72
C ASP A 388 16.36 -29.05 -56.11
N GLN A 389 15.59 -28.36 -55.25
CA GLN A 389 14.95 -27.05 -55.46
C GLN A 389 14.01 -26.95 -56.68
N LYS A 390 13.66 -28.08 -57.30
CA LYS A 390 12.78 -28.13 -58.49
C LYS A 390 11.29 -28.15 -58.17
N GLU A 391 10.93 -28.69 -57.01
CA GLU A 391 9.56 -28.81 -56.53
C GLU A 391 9.40 -27.96 -55.27
N HIS A 392 8.25 -27.28 -55.17
CA HIS A 392 7.88 -26.52 -53.98
C HIS A 392 6.43 -26.82 -53.58
N ILE A 393 6.17 -26.87 -52.28
CA ILE A 393 4.85 -27.07 -51.69
C ILE A 393 4.56 -25.88 -50.78
N ILE A 394 3.36 -25.30 -50.93
CA ILE A 394 2.89 -24.20 -50.09
C ILE A 394 1.82 -24.76 -49.15
N LYS A 395 2.02 -24.59 -47.83
CA LYS A 395 1.04 -24.93 -46.79
C LYS A 395 0.46 -23.65 -46.22
N GLN A 396 -0.86 -23.64 -46.03
CA GLN A 396 -1.60 -22.50 -45.52
C GLN A 396 -2.08 -22.76 -44.09
N TRP A 397 -1.96 -21.77 -43.22
CA TRP A 397 -2.36 -21.85 -41.81
C TRP A 397 -3.15 -20.59 -41.41
N PRO A 398 -4.26 -20.72 -40.66
CA PRO A 398 -4.99 -19.55 -40.18
C PRO A 398 -4.12 -18.73 -39.21
N ALA A 399 -4.06 -17.42 -39.44
CA ALA A 399 -3.24 -16.49 -38.66
C ALA A 399 -4.07 -15.69 -37.63
N GLU A 400 -3.45 -14.69 -36.98
CA GLU A 400 -4.01 -13.96 -35.83
C GLU A 400 -5.36 -13.27 -36.12
N GLU A 401 -5.58 -12.78 -37.34
CA GLU A 401 -6.78 -12.04 -37.74
C GLU A 401 -7.67 -12.86 -38.68
N TYR A 402 -7.52 -14.20 -38.74
CA TYR A 402 -8.28 -15.08 -39.64
C TYR A 402 -9.80 -14.87 -39.59
N GLU A 403 -10.35 -14.69 -38.39
CA GLU A 403 -11.80 -14.50 -38.16
C GLU A 403 -12.29 -13.10 -38.56
N ASP A 404 -11.40 -12.11 -38.61
CA ASP A 404 -11.74 -10.71 -38.94
C ASP A 404 -11.92 -10.50 -40.45
N TYR A 405 -11.45 -11.45 -41.28
CA TYR A 405 -11.54 -11.39 -42.74
C TYR A 405 -12.35 -12.55 -43.31
N THR A 406 -12.93 -12.31 -44.48
CA THR A 406 -13.69 -13.27 -45.29
C THR A 406 -13.16 -13.29 -46.72
N GLU A 407 -13.54 -14.30 -47.50
CA GLU A 407 -13.17 -14.42 -48.91
C GLU A 407 -13.81 -13.30 -49.74
N CYS A 408 -13.00 -12.61 -50.52
CA CYS A 408 -13.49 -11.53 -51.37
C CYS A 408 -14.22 -12.10 -52.59
N PRO A 409 -15.44 -11.65 -52.92
CA PRO A 409 -16.18 -12.14 -54.09
C PRO A 409 -15.52 -11.82 -55.44
N LYS A 410 -14.55 -10.88 -55.47
CA LYS A 410 -13.87 -10.45 -56.70
C LYS A 410 -12.54 -11.16 -56.93
N CYS A 411 -11.75 -11.39 -55.88
CA CYS A 411 -10.41 -11.96 -56.00
C CYS A 411 -10.22 -13.30 -55.27
N ASN A 412 -11.25 -13.82 -54.60
CA ASN A 412 -11.28 -15.08 -53.84
C ASN A 412 -10.30 -15.21 -52.66
N PHE A 413 -9.37 -14.27 -52.49
CA PHE A 413 -8.50 -14.20 -51.31
C PHE A 413 -9.25 -13.69 -50.07
N ARG A 414 -8.93 -14.25 -48.90
CA ARG A 414 -9.47 -13.93 -47.58
C ARG A 414 -8.91 -12.62 -47.02
N THR A 415 -9.20 -11.53 -47.73
CA THR A 415 -8.77 -10.17 -47.37
C THR A 415 -9.93 -9.19 -47.29
N TYR A 416 -11.17 -9.71 -47.26
CA TYR A 416 -12.39 -8.91 -47.22
C TYR A 416 -12.83 -8.65 -45.79
N LYS A 417 -12.70 -7.40 -45.35
CA LYS A 417 -13.12 -6.97 -44.01
C LYS A 417 -14.54 -6.46 -44.06
N LEU A 418 -15.43 -7.13 -43.33
CA LEU A 418 -16.85 -6.78 -43.26
C LEU A 418 -17.09 -5.61 -42.29
N ASN A 419 -18.12 -4.81 -42.57
CA ASN A 419 -18.65 -3.77 -41.69
C ASN A 419 -17.57 -2.76 -41.21
N LYS A 420 -16.61 -2.43 -42.08
CA LYS A 420 -15.58 -1.45 -41.78
C LYS A 420 -16.21 -0.05 -41.76
N VAL A 421 -16.19 0.58 -40.61
CA VAL A 421 -16.68 1.95 -40.44
C VAL A 421 -15.58 2.94 -40.82
N VAL A 422 -15.86 3.78 -41.82
CA VAL A 422 -14.95 4.83 -42.27
C VAL A 422 -15.58 6.19 -42.00
N THR A 423 -14.96 6.96 -41.11
CA THR A 423 -15.37 8.33 -40.78
C THR A 423 -15.15 9.24 -41.99
N VAL A 424 -16.23 9.88 -42.45
CA VAL A 424 -16.18 10.88 -43.55
C VAL A 424 -16.06 12.29 -42.97
N THR A 425 -16.84 12.57 -41.92
CA THR A 425 -16.76 13.82 -41.16
C THR A 425 -16.69 13.49 -39.67
N THR A 426 -15.63 13.95 -39.02
CA THR A 426 -15.41 13.73 -37.59
C THR A 426 -16.46 14.50 -36.78
N ALA A 427 -17.02 13.86 -35.76
CA ALA A 427 -17.92 14.51 -34.83
C ALA A 427 -17.15 15.52 -33.95
N THR A 428 -17.76 16.67 -33.68
CA THR A 428 -17.25 17.66 -32.73
C THR A 428 -18.21 17.79 -31.55
N TYR A 429 -17.82 18.54 -30.52
CA TYR A 429 -18.70 18.85 -29.37
C TYR A 429 -19.96 19.65 -29.76
N SER A 430 -19.96 20.28 -30.94
CA SER A 430 -21.06 21.12 -31.42
C SER A 430 -21.79 20.56 -32.64
N ARG A 431 -21.26 19.52 -33.31
CA ARG A 431 -21.81 18.99 -34.57
C ARG A 431 -21.64 17.48 -34.65
N ALA A 432 -22.73 16.79 -34.97
CA ALA A 432 -22.69 15.36 -35.24
C ALA A 432 -21.82 15.07 -36.48
N GLY A 433 -21.06 13.98 -36.41
CA GLY A 433 -20.24 13.50 -37.52
C GLY A 433 -21.03 12.55 -38.43
N LYS A 434 -20.41 12.15 -39.54
CA LYS A 434 -20.94 11.12 -40.45
C LYS A 434 -19.84 10.13 -40.77
N ALA A 435 -20.17 8.85 -40.66
CA ALA A 435 -19.36 7.75 -41.14
C ALA A 435 -20.12 6.95 -42.19
N LYS A 436 -19.41 6.23 -43.04
CA LYS A 436 -19.98 5.22 -43.95
C LYS A 436 -19.51 3.84 -43.50
N GLU A 437 -20.42 2.88 -43.52
CA GLU A 437 -20.11 1.48 -43.32
C GLU A 437 -19.86 0.84 -44.69
N ILE A 438 -18.68 0.28 -44.87
CA ILE A 438 -18.26 -0.35 -46.12
C ILE A 438 -17.68 -1.73 -45.84
N ASN A 439 -17.79 -2.63 -46.81
CA ASN A 439 -16.93 -3.79 -46.87
C ASN A 439 -15.77 -3.46 -47.80
N GLU A 440 -14.54 -3.79 -47.41
CA GLU A 440 -13.35 -3.46 -48.19
C GLU A 440 -12.39 -4.64 -48.25
N CYS A 441 -11.90 -4.93 -49.46
CA CYS A 441 -10.86 -5.92 -49.71
C CYS A 441 -9.48 -5.28 -49.71
N SER A 442 -8.59 -5.76 -48.83
CA SER A 442 -7.21 -5.24 -48.75
C SER A 442 -6.36 -5.58 -49.98
N CYS A 443 -6.63 -6.71 -50.65
CA CYS A 443 -5.91 -7.18 -51.84
C CYS A 443 -6.32 -6.41 -53.12
N CYS A 444 -7.54 -6.60 -53.60
CA CYS A 444 -7.99 -6.04 -54.88
C CYS A 444 -8.63 -4.64 -54.79
N LYS A 445 -8.67 -4.03 -53.59
CA LYS A 445 -9.29 -2.73 -53.31
C LYS A 445 -10.77 -2.64 -53.71
N HIS A 446 -11.46 -3.79 -53.78
CA HIS A 446 -12.90 -3.83 -53.96
C HIS A 446 -13.59 -3.25 -52.73
N VAL A 447 -14.53 -2.33 -52.94
CA VAL A 447 -15.29 -1.67 -51.89
C VAL A 447 -16.78 -1.81 -52.20
N GLU A 448 -17.54 -2.25 -51.22
CA GLU A 448 -19.00 -2.32 -51.24
C GLU A 448 -19.54 -1.40 -50.15
N PHE A 449 -20.44 -0.49 -50.54
CA PHE A 449 -21.08 0.42 -49.58
C PHE A 449 -22.33 -0.22 -49.00
N ILE A 450 -22.46 -0.21 -47.66
CA ILE A 450 -23.63 -0.75 -46.97
C ILE A 450 -24.60 0.37 -46.62
N LYS A 451 -24.20 1.27 -45.72
CA LYS A 451 -25.06 2.35 -45.23
C LYS A 451 -24.27 3.52 -44.65
N TRP A 452 -24.97 4.63 -44.47
CA TRP A 452 -24.48 5.76 -43.68
C TRP A 452 -24.75 5.54 -42.19
N ILE A 453 -23.79 5.95 -41.35
CA ILE A 453 -23.87 5.94 -39.89
C ILE A 453 -23.70 7.39 -39.41
N ALA A 454 -24.62 7.86 -38.57
CA ALA A 454 -24.46 9.14 -37.87
C ALA A 454 -23.56 8.94 -36.64
N LEU A 455 -22.49 9.73 -36.53
CA LEU A 455 -21.64 9.75 -35.34
C LEU A 455 -22.21 10.79 -34.37
N PRO A 456 -22.56 10.42 -33.13
CA PRO A 456 -23.08 11.37 -32.16
C PRO A 456 -22.03 12.45 -31.85
N MET A 457 -22.50 13.62 -31.42
CA MET A 457 -21.64 14.69 -30.94
C MET A 457 -20.76 14.18 -29.78
N LEU A 458 -19.53 14.68 -29.70
CA LEU A 458 -18.68 14.40 -28.56
C LEU A 458 -19.31 15.03 -27.31
N VAL A 459 -19.36 14.29 -26.21
CA VAL A 459 -19.89 14.78 -24.94
C VAL A 459 -18.70 15.00 -24.01
N GLU A 460 -18.64 16.16 -23.36
CA GLU A 460 -17.68 16.38 -22.28
C GLU A 460 -18.06 15.46 -21.12
N SER A 461 -17.16 14.58 -20.72
CA SER A 461 -17.36 13.75 -19.53
C SER A 461 -17.27 14.63 -18.30
N SER A 462 -18.41 15.14 -17.82
CA SER A 462 -18.52 15.60 -16.44
C SER A 462 -18.40 14.38 -15.54
N SER A 463 -17.27 14.25 -14.84
CA SER A 463 -17.09 13.24 -13.80
C SER A 463 -17.99 13.57 -12.61
N SER A 464 -19.27 13.23 -12.71
CA SER A 464 -20.19 13.13 -11.58
C SER A 464 -20.45 11.65 -11.35
N SER A 465 -19.75 11.09 -10.38
CA SER A 465 -19.97 9.75 -9.83
C SER A 465 -21.38 9.65 -9.24
N SER A 466 -22.30 9.06 -9.98
CA SER A 466 -23.59 8.60 -9.45
C SER A 466 -23.92 7.26 -10.08
N SER A 467 -23.41 6.20 -9.43
CA SER A 467 -23.73 4.81 -9.75
C SER A 467 -25.16 4.49 -9.29
N SER A 468 -26.11 4.46 -10.21
CA SER A 468 -27.39 3.76 -10.04
C SER A 468 -27.23 2.34 -10.57
N SER A 469 -27.06 1.37 -9.68
CA SER A 469 -27.07 -0.05 -9.99
C SER A 469 -28.51 -0.57 -10.03
N SER A 470 -28.90 -1.09 -11.19
CA SER A 470 -30.07 -1.96 -11.33
C SER A 470 -29.72 -3.37 -10.81
N SER A 471 -30.64 -3.87 -10.01
CA SER A 471 -30.71 -5.18 -9.36
C SER A 471 -30.72 -6.38 -10.32
N SER A 472 -29.96 -7.41 -9.99
CA SER A 472 -30.39 -8.80 -10.16
C SER A 472 -29.82 -9.67 -9.04
N SER A 473 -30.74 -10.42 -8.45
CA SER A 473 -30.68 -11.22 -7.24
C SER A 473 -29.84 -12.49 -7.32
N SER A 474 -29.17 -12.84 -6.22
CA SER A 474 -29.10 -14.21 -5.70
C SER A 474 -28.64 -14.26 -4.22
N SER A 475 -29.62 -14.50 -3.35
CA SER A 475 -29.66 -15.36 -2.14
C SER A 475 -28.42 -15.60 -1.25
N SER A 476 -28.72 -15.47 0.06
CA SER A 476 -28.16 -16.15 1.26
C SER A 476 -26.73 -15.75 1.67
N SER A 477 -26.42 -15.49 2.94
CA SER A 477 -27.00 -15.93 4.21
C SER A 477 -26.66 -14.95 5.33
N SER A 478 -27.54 -14.91 6.33
CA SER A 478 -27.38 -14.27 7.62
C SER A 478 -26.46 -15.06 8.54
N SER A 479 -25.52 -14.39 9.23
CA SER A 479 -25.17 -14.74 10.62
C SER A 479 -24.28 -13.67 11.28
N SER A 480 -24.88 -13.07 12.32
CA SER A 480 -24.31 -12.74 13.62
C SER A 480 -22.96 -12.00 13.70
N SER A 481 -23.09 -10.75 14.12
CA SER A 481 -22.13 -9.98 14.90
C SER A 481 -21.61 -10.76 16.10
N SER A 482 -20.29 -10.79 16.25
CA SER A 482 -19.61 -11.02 17.53
C SER A 482 -18.36 -10.17 17.54
N GLY A 483 -18.39 -9.11 18.37
CA GLY A 483 -17.22 -8.30 18.66
C GLY A 483 -16.16 -9.13 19.36
N SER A 484 -14.91 -8.96 18.95
CA SER A 484 -13.76 -9.41 19.70
C SER A 484 -12.85 -8.22 19.96
N SER A 485 -12.86 -7.85 21.23
CA SER A 485 -11.98 -6.93 21.92
C SER A 485 -10.53 -7.09 21.46
N TRP A 486 -9.90 -5.99 21.04
CA TRP A 486 -8.49 -5.94 20.73
C TRP A 486 -7.72 -5.72 22.04
N GLY A 487 -7.08 -6.79 22.51
CA GLY A 487 -6.14 -6.76 23.62
C GLY A 487 -4.87 -6.01 23.22
N GLY A 488 -4.71 -4.80 23.74
CA GLY A 488 -3.43 -4.11 23.81
C GLY A 488 -2.58 -4.70 24.94
N GLY A 489 -1.28 -4.82 24.72
CA GLY A 489 -0.34 -5.24 25.75
C GLY A 489 -0.36 -4.29 26.94
N SER A 490 -0.94 -4.75 28.03
CA SER A 490 -0.95 -4.09 29.34
C SER A 490 0.41 -4.29 30.02
N SER A 491 1.09 -3.19 30.35
CA SER A 491 2.18 -3.24 31.33
C SER A 491 1.57 -3.63 32.67
N SER A 492 1.94 -4.80 33.19
CA SER A 492 1.46 -5.34 34.48
C SER A 492 2.08 -4.60 35.68
N GLY A 493 2.00 -3.27 35.68
CA GLY A 493 2.53 -2.43 36.75
C GLY A 493 1.62 -2.45 37.97
N GLY A 494 2.22 -2.59 39.15
CA GLY A 494 1.56 -2.32 40.43
C GLY A 494 1.18 -0.84 40.58
N GLY A 495 0.21 -0.58 41.44
CA GLY A 495 -0.18 0.78 41.76
C GLY A 495 -0.76 0.87 43.18
N THR A 496 -0.24 1.83 43.93
CA THR A 496 -0.60 2.08 45.32
C THR A 496 -1.32 3.40 45.48
N GLY A 497 -2.19 3.52 46.48
CA GLY A 497 -2.92 4.76 46.72
C GLY A 497 -3.47 4.85 48.12
N GLY A 498 -3.99 6.04 48.43
CA GLY A 498 -4.51 6.36 49.74
C GLY A 498 -5.44 7.57 49.70
N SER A 499 -5.96 7.91 50.88
CA SER A 499 -6.76 9.12 51.10
C SER A 499 -6.19 9.94 52.25
N TRP A 500 -6.53 11.23 52.32
CA TRP A 500 -6.01 12.14 53.35
C TRP A 500 -7.08 12.88 54.17
#